data_AF-A0A396JQM6-F1
#
_entry.id   AF-A0A396JQM6-F1
#
_cell.length_a   1.000
_cell.length_b   1.000
_cell.length_c   1.000
_cell.angle_alpha   90.00
_cell.angle_beta   90.00
_cell.angle_gamma   90.00
#
_symmetry.space_group_name_H-M   'P 1'
#
loop_
_entity.id
_entity.type
_entity.pdbx_description
1 polymer ?
#
loop_
_entity_poly.entity_id
_entity_poly.type
_entity_poly.pdbx_seq_one_letter_code
_entity_poly.pdbx_strand_id
1 'polypeptide(L)'
;MDMKTEEAKSMIEVLPEGCIAKILSHTAPVDSCRLSLVCKGFCSAAKSDTVWDRFLPSDLISIISDSPSASSLFSTSPSKKSLYLTLSDHPIVIENGKKSFQLEKQSGRKIYMLSARDISIALGDTPQFWDWPILPESRFREVARLRIVCWFAFEGTINKHVLSSNTQYAAFLVSR
;
A
#
# COMPACT_ATOMS: atom_id res chain seq x y z
N MET A 1 -6.13 -8.62 58.94
CA MET A 1 -6.38 -7.30 58.32
C MET A 1 -5.94 -7.42 56.88
N ASP A 2 -6.94 -7.61 56.03
CA ASP A 2 -6.83 -7.69 54.59
C ASP A 2 -6.22 -6.44 53.98
N MET A 3 -5.37 -6.64 52.98
CA MET A 3 -5.25 -5.72 51.87
C MET A 3 -5.06 -6.56 50.61
N LYS A 4 -6.16 -7.14 50.14
CA LYS A 4 -6.27 -7.60 48.75
C LYS A 4 -6.09 -6.36 47.88
N THR A 5 -4.93 -6.23 47.26
CA THR A 5 -4.76 -5.35 46.11
C THR A 5 -5.56 -5.97 44.97
N GLU A 6 -6.84 -5.60 44.89
CA GLU A 6 -7.66 -5.87 43.72
C GLU A 6 -7.08 -5.01 42.60
N GLU A 7 -6.14 -5.59 41.85
CA GLU A 7 -5.67 -4.99 40.60
C GLU A 7 -6.91 -4.68 39.77
N ALA A 8 -7.17 -3.39 39.55
CA ALA A 8 -8.20 -2.94 38.64
C ALA A 8 -7.85 -3.48 37.26
N LYS A 9 -8.39 -4.66 36.95
CA LYS A 9 -8.22 -5.34 35.68
C LYS A 9 -8.58 -4.31 34.61
N SER A 10 -7.62 -3.98 33.75
CA SER A 10 -7.82 -2.89 32.81
C SER A 10 -9.11 -3.14 32.03
N MET A 11 -9.93 -2.10 31.80
CA MET A 11 -11.25 -2.24 31.16
C MET A 11 -11.18 -3.03 29.83
N ILE A 12 -10.01 -3.00 29.18
CA ILE A 12 -9.70 -3.70 27.93
C ILE A 12 -9.51 -5.21 28.14
N GLU A 13 -9.00 -5.66 29.28
CA GLU A 13 -8.89 -7.10 29.61
C GLU A 13 -10.24 -7.76 29.92
N VAL A 14 -11.28 -6.95 30.12
CA VAL A 14 -12.66 -7.43 30.33
C VAL A 14 -13.41 -7.55 28.99
N LEU A 15 -12.94 -6.88 27.93
CA LEU A 15 -13.60 -6.93 26.61
C LEU A 15 -13.30 -8.24 25.86
N PRO A 16 -14.30 -8.84 25.19
CA PRO A 16 -14.06 -9.94 24.27
C PRO A 16 -13.10 -9.53 23.14
N GLU A 17 -12.27 -10.46 22.67
CA GLU A 17 -11.28 -10.18 21.61
C GLU A 17 -11.94 -9.60 20.35
N GLY A 18 -13.12 -10.09 19.97
CA GLY A 18 -13.86 -9.57 18.81
C GLY A 18 -14.26 -8.09 18.95
N CYS A 19 -14.56 -7.62 20.16
CA CYS A 19 -14.83 -6.20 20.41
C CYS A 19 -13.56 -5.36 20.26
N ILE A 20 -12.43 -5.87 20.78
CA ILE A 20 -11.13 -5.22 20.64
C ILE A 20 -10.73 -5.16 19.16
N ALA A 21 -10.86 -6.27 18.43
CA ALA A 21 -10.59 -6.34 17.00
C ALA A 21 -11.47 -5.37 16.21
N LYS A 22 -12.76 -5.27 16.56
CA LYS A 22 -13.65 -4.29 15.93
C LYS A 22 -13.16 -2.86 16.17
N ILE A 23 -12.77 -2.50 17.38
CA ILE A 23 -12.19 -1.18 17.68
C ILE A 23 -10.92 -0.95 16.86
N LEU A 24 -9.98 -1.90 16.86
CA LEU A 24 -8.73 -1.81 16.11
C LEU A 24 -8.97 -1.64 14.60
N SER A 25 -9.97 -2.31 14.03
CA SER A 25 -10.31 -2.18 12.60
C SER A 25 -10.72 -0.76 12.19
N HIS A 26 -11.07 0.11 13.14
CA HIS A 26 -11.40 1.51 12.90
C HIS A 26 -10.23 2.47 13.18
N THR A 27 -9.05 1.95 13.56
CA THR A 27 -7.82 2.72 13.74
C THR A 27 -6.93 2.69 12.49
N ALA A 28 -5.76 3.34 12.49
CA ALA A 28 -4.78 3.13 11.44
C ALA A 28 -4.03 1.79 11.64
N PRO A 29 -3.52 1.16 10.56
CA PRO A 29 -2.67 -0.03 10.64
C PRO A 29 -1.49 0.11 11.59
N VAL A 30 -0.84 1.28 11.60
CA VAL A 30 0.26 1.59 12.53
C VAL A 30 -0.18 1.61 13.99
N ASP A 31 -1.37 2.13 14.28
CA ASP A 31 -1.91 2.21 15.64
C ASP A 31 -2.28 0.83 16.15
N SER A 32 -2.88 -0.01 15.30
CA SER A 32 -3.13 -1.41 15.63
C SER A 32 -1.83 -2.17 15.96
N CYS A 33 -0.75 -1.91 15.21
CA CYS A 33 0.56 -2.47 15.52
C CYS A 33 1.12 -1.96 16.86
N ARG A 34 0.99 -0.67 17.15
CA ARG A 34 1.45 -0.08 18.42
C ARG A 34 0.66 -0.61 19.62
N LEU A 35 -0.67 -0.67 19.51
CA LEU A 35 -1.56 -1.18 20.55
C LEU A 35 -1.30 -2.66 20.85
N SER A 36 -0.86 -3.44 19.86
CA SER A 36 -0.49 -4.85 20.04
C SER A 36 0.61 -5.07 21.08
N LEU A 37 1.42 -4.04 21.38
CA LEU A 37 2.51 -4.10 22.35
C LEU A 37 2.06 -3.79 23.79
N VAL A 38 0.84 -3.29 23.98
CA VAL A 38 0.34 -2.81 25.28
C VAL A 38 -0.11 -3.97 26.16
N CYS A 39 -0.88 -4.92 25.63
CA CYS A 39 -1.37 -6.08 26.39
C CYS A 39 -1.68 -7.29 25.50
N LYS A 40 -1.87 -8.46 26.11
CA LYS A 40 -2.17 -9.71 25.39
C LYS A 40 -3.47 -9.66 24.59
N GLY A 41 -4.50 -8.98 25.09
CA GLY A 41 -5.79 -8.81 24.41
C GLY A 41 -5.64 -8.06 23.09
N PHE A 42 -4.96 -6.91 23.11
CA PHE A 42 -4.63 -6.18 21.88
C PHE A 42 -3.70 -6.96 20.97
N CYS A 43 -2.71 -7.68 21.52
CA CYS A 43 -1.80 -8.49 20.73
C CYS A 43 -2.54 -9.57 19.92
N SER A 44 -3.50 -10.26 20.54
CA SER A 44 -4.34 -11.27 19.86
C SER A 44 -5.22 -10.60 18.81
N ALA A 45 -5.99 -9.58 19.21
CA ALA A 45 -6.92 -8.87 18.33
C ALA A 45 -6.23 -8.24 17.12
N ALA A 46 -5.04 -7.64 17.28
CA ALA A 46 -4.28 -7.00 16.21
C ALA A 46 -3.70 -7.98 15.17
N LYS A 47 -3.72 -9.29 15.46
CA LYS A 47 -3.35 -10.35 14.50
C LYS A 47 -4.56 -10.90 13.74
N SER A 48 -5.78 -10.58 14.18
CA SER A 48 -7.02 -11.10 13.58
C SER A 48 -7.24 -10.54 12.18
N ASP A 49 -7.59 -11.41 11.23
CA ASP A 49 -7.93 -11.03 9.87
C ASP A 49 -9.16 -10.09 9.80
N THR A 50 -10.01 -10.08 10.82
CA THR A 50 -11.13 -9.12 10.93
C THR A 50 -10.65 -7.67 10.97
N VAL A 51 -9.48 -7.40 11.55
CA VAL A 51 -8.85 -6.08 11.58
C VAL A 51 -8.30 -5.75 10.18
N TRP A 52 -7.51 -6.68 9.62
CA TRP A 52 -6.78 -6.45 8.37
C TRP A 52 -7.70 -6.44 7.14
N ASP A 53 -8.87 -7.07 7.21
CA ASP A 53 -9.94 -6.92 6.21
C ASP A 53 -10.37 -5.47 6.01
N ARG A 54 -10.35 -4.67 7.08
CA ARG A 54 -10.75 -3.27 7.01
C ARG A 54 -9.63 -2.37 6.48
N PHE A 55 -8.38 -2.80 6.63
CA PHE A 55 -7.20 -2.07 6.17
C PHE A 55 -6.85 -2.36 4.71
N LEU A 56 -7.20 -3.54 4.22
CA LEU A 56 -7.09 -3.87 2.81
C LEU A 56 -8.18 -3.13 2.00
N PRO A 57 -7.86 -2.59 0.82
CA PRO A 57 -8.88 -2.02 -0.06
C PRO A 57 -9.92 -3.07 -0.45
N SER A 58 -11.20 -2.70 -0.39
CA SER A 58 -12.29 -3.60 -0.78
C SER A 58 -12.27 -3.98 -2.26
N ASP A 59 -11.67 -3.13 -3.10
CA ASP A 59 -11.48 -3.31 -4.54
C ASP A 59 -10.10 -3.91 -4.88
N LEU A 60 -9.39 -4.47 -3.90
CA LEU A 60 -8.06 -5.05 -4.11
C LEU A 60 -8.04 -6.10 -5.22
N ILE A 61 -9.00 -7.03 -5.22
CA ILE A 61 -9.06 -8.12 -6.21
C ILE A 61 -9.20 -7.54 -7.63
N SER A 62 -10.04 -6.51 -7.81
CA SER A 62 -10.18 -5.83 -9.10
C SER A 62 -8.97 -5.00 -9.51
N ILE A 63 -8.22 -4.43 -8.56
CA ILE A 63 -7.01 -3.67 -8.88
C ILE A 63 -5.92 -4.60 -9.44
N ILE A 64 -5.84 -5.81 -8.92
CA ILE A 64 -4.73 -6.73 -9.18
C ILE A 64 -5.10 -7.87 -10.13
N SER A 65 -6.34 -7.94 -10.60
CA SER A 65 -6.84 -9.03 -11.47
C SER A 65 -5.96 -9.28 -12.69
N ASP A 66 -5.43 -8.19 -13.25
CA ASP A 66 -4.65 -8.23 -14.49
C ASP A 66 -3.15 -8.37 -14.23
N SER A 67 -2.75 -8.47 -12.95
CA SER A 67 -1.35 -8.64 -12.56
C SER A 67 -0.94 -10.11 -12.66
N PRO A 68 0.16 -10.45 -13.35
CA PRO A 68 0.67 -11.82 -13.39
C PRO A 68 1.11 -12.32 -12.01
N SER A 69 1.38 -11.41 -11.05
CA SER A 69 1.81 -11.73 -9.69
C SER A 69 0.67 -11.82 -8.67
N ALA A 70 -0.59 -11.64 -9.09
CA ALA A 70 -1.73 -11.67 -8.17
C ALA A 70 -1.89 -13.03 -7.48
N SER A 71 -1.83 -14.12 -8.26
CA SER A 71 -1.98 -15.48 -7.72
C SER A 71 -0.87 -15.84 -6.73
N SER A 72 0.37 -15.44 -7.00
CA SER A 72 1.50 -15.68 -6.09
C SER A 72 1.42 -14.84 -4.82
N LEU A 73 0.88 -13.61 -4.91
CA LEU A 73 0.65 -12.75 -3.74
C LEU A 73 -0.28 -13.42 -2.72
N PHE A 74 -1.40 -13.98 -3.19
CA PHE A 74 -2.37 -14.64 -2.31
C PHE A 74 -1.84 -15.97 -1.77
N SER A 75 -1.09 -16.75 -2.55
CA SER A 75 -0.56 -18.03 -2.09
C SER A 75 0.59 -17.89 -1.08
N THR A 76 1.38 -16.82 -1.18
CA THR A 76 2.50 -16.54 -0.26
C THR A 76 2.09 -15.81 1.01
N SER A 77 0.85 -15.34 1.11
CA SER A 77 0.33 -14.58 2.24
C SER A 77 -0.59 -15.44 3.11
N PRO A 78 -0.09 -16.03 4.22
CA PRO A 78 -0.89 -16.92 5.07
C PRO A 78 -1.98 -16.21 5.90
N SER A 79 -1.98 -14.87 5.92
CA SER A 79 -2.97 -14.03 6.61
C SER A 79 -3.17 -12.71 5.88
N LYS A 80 -4.26 -12.01 6.17
CA LYS A 80 -4.53 -10.67 5.59
C LYS A 80 -3.52 -9.63 6.07
N LYS A 81 -3.01 -9.79 7.29
CA LYS A 81 -1.87 -9.03 7.79
C LYS A 81 -0.64 -9.21 6.91
N SER A 82 -0.30 -10.46 6.60
CA SER A 82 0.84 -10.77 5.74
C SER A 82 0.64 -10.17 4.35
N LEU A 83 -0.56 -10.32 3.77
CA LEU A 83 -0.90 -9.75 2.47
C LEU A 83 -0.74 -8.23 2.45
N TYR A 84 -1.24 -7.54 3.47
CA TYR A 84 -1.09 -6.10 3.61
C TYR A 84 0.38 -5.67 3.66
N LEU A 85 1.20 -6.36 4.46
CA LEU A 85 2.63 -6.04 4.60
C LEU A 85 3.37 -6.29 3.29
N THR A 86 3.10 -7.41 2.61
CA THR A 86 3.68 -7.72 1.29
C THR A 86 3.30 -6.63 0.28
N LEU A 87 2.04 -6.20 0.22
CA LEU A 87 1.60 -5.10 -0.67
C LEU A 87 2.17 -3.74 -0.29
N SER A 88 2.58 -3.55 0.96
CA SER A 88 3.20 -2.32 1.42
C SER A 88 4.70 -2.27 1.09
N ASP A 89 5.38 -3.41 1.20
CA ASP A 89 6.83 -3.52 1.04
C ASP A 89 7.23 -3.85 -0.42
N HIS A 90 6.34 -4.47 -1.18
CA HIS A 90 6.59 -4.92 -2.55
C HIS A 90 5.50 -4.39 -3.50
N PRO A 91 5.77 -3.29 -4.23
CA PRO A 91 4.86 -2.79 -5.24
C PRO A 91 4.62 -3.82 -6.34
N ILE A 92 3.37 -3.95 -6.75
CA ILE A 92 2.98 -4.85 -7.84
C ILE A 92 2.70 -4.08 -9.11
N VAL A 93 3.12 -4.65 -10.24
CA VAL A 93 2.85 -4.08 -11.55
C VAL A 93 1.48 -4.55 -12.02
N ILE A 94 0.65 -3.58 -12.44
CA ILE A 94 -0.73 -3.77 -12.89
C ILE A 94 -0.92 -3.10 -14.25
N GLU A 95 -2.12 -3.23 -14.82
CA GLU A 95 -2.49 -2.61 -16.10
C GLU A 95 -1.45 -2.86 -17.21
N ASN A 96 -1.10 -4.13 -17.41
CA ASN A 96 -0.17 -4.56 -18.46
C ASN A 96 1.20 -3.84 -18.45
N GLY A 97 1.72 -3.54 -17.25
CA GLY A 97 3.04 -2.92 -17.12
C GLY A 97 3.04 -1.40 -17.01
N LYS A 98 1.87 -0.76 -17.06
CA LYS A 98 1.77 0.70 -17.13
C LYS A 98 1.75 1.39 -15.78
N LYS A 99 1.25 0.71 -14.75
CA LYS A 99 1.16 1.24 -13.39
C LYS A 99 1.70 0.27 -12.38
N SER A 100 2.17 0.77 -11.24
CA SER A 100 2.41 -0.06 -10.05
C SER A 100 1.54 0.36 -8.90
N PHE A 101 1.01 -0.60 -8.16
CA PHE A 101 0.19 -0.41 -6.98
C PHE A 101 0.92 -0.89 -5.73
N GLN A 102 0.80 -0.14 -4.64
CA GLN A 102 1.25 -0.52 -3.31
C GLN A 102 0.39 0.15 -2.25
N LEU A 103 0.48 -0.32 -1.00
CA LEU A 103 -0.15 0.31 0.14
C LEU A 103 0.84 1.18 0.92
N GLU A 104 0.41 2.34 1.36
CA GLU A 104 1.16 3.14 2.31
C GLU A 104 1.13 2.43 3.66
N LYS A 105 2.29 1.97 4.13
CA LYS A 105 2.41 1.05 5.27
C LYS A 105 1.69 1.53 6.54
N GLN A 106 1.69 2.83 6.81
CA GLN A 106 1.17 3.38 8.06
C GLN A 106 -0.35 3.53 8.06
N SER A 107 -0.92 4.04 6.98
CA SER A 107 -2.34 4.40 6.88
C SER A 107 -3.17 3.47 5.99
N GLY A 108 -2.56 2.59 5.21
CA GLY A 108 -3.24 1.69 4.27
C GLY A 108 -3.77 2.39 3.02
N ARG A 109 -3.33 3.62 2.76
CA ARG A 109 -3.76 4.38 1.58
C ARG A 109 -3.10 3.85 0.33
N LYS A 110 -3.83 3.88 -0.78
CA LYS A 110 -3.36 3.38 -2.07
C LYS A 110 -2.30 4.34 -2.62
N ILE A 111 -1.15 3.81 -3.02
CA ILE A 111 -0.12 4.54 -3.75
C ILE A 111 -0.05 3.93 -5.16
N TYR A 112 -0.08 4.82 -6.15
CA TYR A 112 0.11 4.48 -7.55
C TYR A 112 1.39 5.12 -8.07
N MET A 113 2.07 4.40 -8.96
CA MET A 113 3.10 4.96 -9.80
C MET A 113 2.73 4.71 -11.26
N LEU A 114 2.90 5.73 -12.09
CA LEU A 114 2.76 5.64 -13.53
C LEU A 114 4.14 5.35 -14.14
N SER A 115 4.19 4.44 -15.11
CA SER A 115 5.38 4.25 -15.92
C SER A 115 5.62 5.48 -16.80
N ALA A 116 6.87 5.69 -17.21
CA ALA A 116 7.19 6.75 -18.16
C ALA A 116 6.45 6.59 -19.50
N ARG A 117 6.02 5.37 -19.85
CA ARG A 117 5.21 5.06 -21.03
C ARG A 117 3.72 5.34 -20.87
N ASP A 118 3.26 5.58 -19.63
CA ASP A 118 1.85 5.88 -19.31
C ASP A 118 1.62 7.38 -19.04
N ILE A 119 2.65 8.20 -19.24
CA ILE A 119 2.58 9.67 -19.16
C ILE A 119 2.96 10.28 -20.50
N SER A 120 2.41 11.46 -20.79
CA SER A 120 2.82 12.26 -21.95
C SER A 120 4.14 12.96 -21.63
N ILE A 121 5.13 12.78 -22.51
CA ILE A 121 6.44 13.41 -22.41
C ILE A 121 6.64 14.28 -23.64
N ALA A 122 6.91 15.58 -23.43
CA ALA A 122 7.20 16.48 -24.53
C ALA A 122 8.38 15.97 -25.37
N LEU A 123 8.14 15.77 -26.67
CA LEU A 123 9.09 15.19 -27.63
C LEU A 123 9.56 13.77 -27.25
N GLY A 124 8.83 13.03 -26.41
CA GLY A 124 9.20 11.71 -25.90
C GLY A 124 9.52 10.66 -26.98
N ASP A 125 8.94 10.80 -28.16
CA ASP A 125 9.16 9.92 -29.30
C ASP A 125 10.31 10.37 -30.23
N THR A 126 10.99 11.47 -29.89
CA THR A 126 12.10 12.02 -30.67
C THR A 126 13.43 11.47 -30.13
N PRO A 127 14.11 10.54 -30.83
CA PRO A 127 15.29 9.85 -30.31
C PRO A 127 16.50 10.76 -30.05
N GLN A 128 16.49 11.96 -30.64
CA GLN A 128 17.51 12.99 -30.38
C GLN A 128 17.45 13.51 -28.93
N PHE A 129 16.26 13.51 -28.33
CA PHE A 129 16.00 14.09 -27.01
C PHE A 129 15.78 13.03 -25.93
N TRP A 130 15.19 11.89 -26.29
CA TRP A 130 14.81 10.84 -25.35
C TRP A 130 15.27 9.46 -25.82
N ASP A 131 15.76 8.67 -24.87
CA ASP A 131 15.90 7.23 -25.01
C ASP A 131 14.93 6.49 -24.10
N TRP A 132 14.69 5.23 -24.47
CA TRP A 132 13.84 4.31 -23.72
C TRP A 132 14.58 3.02 -23.36
N PRO A 133 15.65 3.09 -22.56
CA PRO A 133 16.40 1.91 -22.18
C PRO A 133 15.55 0.95 -21.34
N ILE A 134 15.85 -0.34 -21.50
CA ILE A 134 15.39 -1.38 -20.57
C ILE A 134 16.36 -1.42 -19.40
N LEU A 135 15.84 -1.23 -18.18
CA LEU A 135 16.62 -1.29 -16.95
C LEU A 135 16.11 -2.43 -16.07
N PRO A 136 16.89 -3.50 -15.86
CA PRO A 136 16.47 -4.65 -15.05
C PRO A 136 16.07 -4.30 -13.63
N GLU A 137 16.68 -3.27 -13.04
CA GLU A 137 16.40 -2.88 -11.66
C GLU A 137 15.21 -1.90 -11.57
N SER A 138 14.68 -1.43 -12.71
CA SER A 138 13.48 -0.59 -12.74
C SER A 138 12.24 -1.44 -12.49
N ARG A 139 11.25 -0.85 -11.81
CA ARG A 139 9.92 -1.48 -11.65
C ARG A 139 9.19 -1.65 -12.99
N PHE A 140 9.47 -0.77 -13.95
CA PHE A 140 8.90 -0.81 -15.28
C PHE A 140 9.96 -1.20 -16.30
N ARG A 141 9.54 -1.95 -17.33
CA ARG A 141 10.42 -2.48 -18.36
C ARG A 141 11.23 -1.40 -19.06
N GLU A 142 10.58 -0.31 -19.47
CA GLU A 142 11.22 0.82 -20.12
C GLU A 142 11.14 2.06 -19.22
N VAL A 143 12.19 2.86 -19.21
CA VAL A 143 12.23 4.16 -18.53
C VAL A 143 12.57 5.26 -19.52
N ALA A 144 12.06 6.47 -19.32
CA ALA A 144 12.49 7.61 -20.10
C ALA A 144 13.85 8.10 -19.60
N ARG A 145 14.84 8.17 -20.50
CA ARG A 145 16.14 8.78 -20.25
C ARG A 145 16.28 10.01 -21.14
N LEU A 146 16.44 11.16 -20.49
CA LEU A 146 16.67 12.41 -21.18
C LEU A 146 18.12 12.48 -21.69
N ARG A 147 18.31 12.84 -22.97
CA ARG A 147 19.63 13.02 -23.59
C ARG A 147 20.13 14.46 -23.50
N ILE A 148 19.55 15.36 -24.30
CA ILE A 148 20.02 16.75 -24.48
C ILE A 148 18.81 17.65 -24.72
N VAL A 149 18.39 18.47 -23.75
CA VAL A 149 17.36 19.52 -23.94
C VAL A 149 17.56 20.68 -22.97
N CYS A 150 16.97 21.83 -23.27
CA CYS A 150 16.89 22.99 -22.36
C CYS A 150 15.62 23.02 -21.50
N TRP A 151 14.62 22.18 -21.78
CA TRP A 151 13.41 22.02 -20.97
C TRP A 151 12.71 20.68 -21.23
N PHE A 152 11.86 20.25 -20.31
CA PHE A 152 10.97 19.11 -20.45
C PHE A 152 9.61 19.41 -19.81
N ALA A 153 8.57 18.73 -20.27
CA ALA A 153 7.25 18.77 -19.66
C ALA A 153 6.67 17.36 -19.63
N PHE A 154 5.97 17.06 -18.53
CA PHE A 154 5.34 15.78 -18.29
C PHE A 154 3.88 16.00 -17.90
N GLU A 155 2.98 15.20 -18.45
CA GLU A 155 1.58 15.19 -18.06
C GLU A 155 1.15 13.75 -17.81
N GLY A 156 0.63 13.50 -16.61
CA GLY A 156 0.11 12.19 -16.21
C GLY A 156 -1.34 12.32 -15.77
N THR A 157 -2.15 11.32 -16.11
CA THR A 157 -3.56 11.27 -15.70
C THR A 157 -3.80 10.06 -14.81
N ILE A 158 -4.54 10.25 -13.73
CA ILE A 158 -5.02 9.16 -12.90
C ILE A 158 -6.52 9.33 -12.63
N ASN A 159 -7.26 8.22 -12.70
CA ASN A 159 -8.66 8.25 -12.39
C ASN A 159 -8.86 8.46 -10.88
N LYS A 160 -9.54 9.55 -10.48
CA LYS A 160 -9.82 9.84 -9.07
C LYS A 160 -10.53 8.70 -8.33
N HIS A 161 -11.29 7.87 -9.03
CA HIS A 161 -12.06 6.78 -8.43
C HIS A 161 -11.18 5.61 -7.95
N VAL A 162 -9.95 5.49 -8.47
CA VAL A 162 -9.01 4.46 -7.98
C VAL A 162 -8.27 4.90 -6.73
N LEU A 163 -8.26 6.21 -6.41
CA LEU A 163 -7.59 6.76 -5.25
C LEU A 163 -8.35 6.48 -3.95
N SER A 164 -7.64 6.49 -2.83
CA SER A 164 -8.28 6.43 -1.52
C SER A 164 -9.11 7.68 -1.25
N SER A 165 -10.35 7.51 -0.78
CA SER A 165 -11.22 8.62 -0.39
C SER A 165 -10.65 9.40 0.80
N ASN A 166 -11.02 10.68 0.91
CA ASN A 166 -10.60 11.57 2.01
C ASN A 166 -9.08 11.54 2.28
N THR A 167 -8.28 11.50 1.21
CA THR A 167 -6.82 11.40 1.27
C THR A 167 -6.21 12.53 0.47
N GLN A 168 -5.28 13.26 1.07
CA GLN A 168 -4.51 14.28 0.37
C GLN A 168 -3.34 13.60 -0.34
N TYR A 169 -3.28 13.74 -1.66
CA TYR A 169 -2.23 13.16 -2.48
C TYR A 169 -1.18 14.21 -2.84
N ALA A 170 0.07 13.77 -2.89
CA ALA A 170 1.17 14.50 -3.51
C ALA A 170 1.71 13.68 -4.68
N ALA A 171 2.13 14.37 -5.75
CA ALA A 171 2.74 13.76 -6.92
C ALA A 171 4.25 14.03 -6.89
N PHE A 172 5.03 12.99 -7.19
CA PHE A 172 6.49 13.07 -7.22
C PHE A 172 7.00 12.46 -8.52
N LEU A 173 7.98 13.14 -9.13
CA LEU A 173 8.79 12.53 -10.17
C LEU A 173 9.83 11.63 -9.51
N VAL A 174 9.90 10.37 -9.95
CA VAL A 174 10.88 9.41 -9.43
C VAL A 174 11.91 9.15 -10.51
N SER A 175 13.12 9.66 -10.30
CA SER A 175 14.28 9.46 -11.15
C SER A 175 15.38 8.71 -10.40
N ARG A 176 16.35 8.19 -11.15
CA ARG A 176 17.61 7.65 -10.62
C ARG A 176 18.76 8.57 -10.98
#